data_AF-A0A7X9FXN4-F1
#
_entry.id   AF-A0A7X9FXN4-F1
#
_cell.length_a   1.000
_cell.length_b   1.000
_cell.length_c   1.000
_cell.angle_alpha   90.00
_cell.angle_beta   90.00
_cell.angle_gamma   90.00
#
_symmetry.space_group_name_H-M   'P 1'
#
loop_
_entity.id
_entity.type
_entity.pdbx_description
1 polymer ?
#
loop_
_entity_poly.entity_id
_entity_poly.type
_entity_poly.pdbx_seq_one_letter_code
_entity_poly.pdbx_strand_id
1 'polypeptide(L)'
;MLEINWNFLVIFILVWILVLVLSQVFFKPILQLRQKRKKILDENEKIYQQALMEYEQHLDQVENRLKEARQESQSIRQKIVSEALAEKSRLTQDIQTEVQGQVAEVKKQLEDEVDRLKTELDQRVETIAKELEEKLLQ
;
A
#
# COMPACT_ATOMS: atom_id res chain seq x y z
N MET A 1 -9.31 -49.61 -84.64
CA MET A 1 -10.42 -49.85 -83.71
C MET A 1 -9.80 -50.21 -82.37
N LEU A 2 -10.14 -49.48 -81.29
CA LEU A 2 -9.73 -49.85 -79.94
C LEU A 2 -10.57 -51.06 -79.52
N GLU A 3 -10.06 -52.26 -79.77
CA GLU A 3 -10.68 -53.47 -79.24
C GLU A 3 -10.48 -53.48 -77.73
N ILE A 4 -11.53 -53.13 -77.00
CA ILE A 4 -11.58 -53.28 -75.55
C ILE A 4 -11.57 -54.77 -75.25
N ASN A 5 -10.36 -55.28 -75.04
CA ASN A 5 -10.13 -56.67 -74.70
C ASN A 5 -10.46 -56.90 -73.23
N TRP A 6 -10.94 -58.10 -72.90
CA TRP A 6 -11.22 -58.53 -71.52
C TRP A 6 -10.06 -58.23 -70.54
N ASN A 7 -8.81 -58.33 -71.03
CA ASN A 7 -7.61 -57.99 -70.27
C ASN A 7 -7.56 -56.52 -69.82
N PHE A 8 -8.08 -55.59 -70.62
CA PHE A 8 -8.19 -54.17 -70.24
C PHE A 8 -9.12 -53.98 -69.04
N LEU A 9 -10.27 -54.67 -69.03
CA LEU A 9 -11.21 -54.64 -67.90
C LEU A 9 -10.57 -55.20 -66.62
N VAL A 10 -9.84 -56.31 -66.72
CA VAL A 10 -9.14 -56.90 -65.57
C VAL A 10 -8.07 -55.96 -65.01
N ILE A 11 -7.23 -55.37 -65.86
CA ILE A 11 -6.20 -54.41 -65.45
C ILE A 11 -6.84 -53.16 -64.85
N PHE A 12 -7.93 -52.66 -65.44
CA PHE A 12 -8.66 -51.50 -64.93
C PHE A 12 -9.18 -51.74 -63.51
N ILE A 13 -9.81 -52.90 -63.26
CA ILE A 13 -10.28 -53.29 -61.93
C ILE A 13 -9.11 -53.40 -60.95
N LEU A 14 -7.99 -54.01 -61.35
CA LEU A 14 -6.81 -54.16 -60.52
C LEU A 14 -6.21 -52.80 -60.11
N VAL A 15 -6.09 -51.86 -61.04
CA VAL A 15 -5.64 -50.48 -60.75
C VAL A 15 -6.62 -49.78 -59.82
N TRP A 16 -7.92 -49.95 -60.01
CA TRP A 16 -8.93 -49.35 -59.13
C TRP A 16 -8.84 -49.89 -57.70
N ILE A 17 -8.67 -51.21 -57.54
CA ILE A 17 -8.44 -51.84 -56.24
C ILE A 17 -7.15 -51.31 -55.62
N LEU A 18 -6.06 -51.21 -56.38
CA LEU A 18 -4.79 -50.65 -55.91
C LEU A 18 -4.95 -49.21 -55.39
N VAL A 19 -5.67 -48.36 -56.13
CA VAL A 19 -5.95 -46.97 -55.73
C VAL A 19 -6.74 -46.92 -54.42
N LEU A 20 -7.77 -47.76 -54.26
CA LEU A 20 -8.55 -47.84 -53.03
C LEU A 20 -7.68 -48.29 -51.84
N VAL A 21 -6.85 -49.33 -52.03
CA VAL A 21 -5.94 -49.83 -50.99
C VAL A 21 -4.93 -48.76 -50.60
N LEU A 22 -4.24 -48.12 -51.56
CA LEU A 22 -3.27 -47.06 -51.29
C LEU A 22 -3.91 -45.84 -50.62
N SER A 23 -5.12 -45.46 -51.04
CA SER A 23 -5.89 -44.37 -50.43
C SER A 23 -6.15 -44.62 -48.94
N GLN A 24 -6.56 -45.85 -48.60
CA GLN A 24 -6.89 -46.21 -47.23
C GLN A 24 -5.65 -46.48 -46.37
N VAL A 25 -4.65 -47.18 -46.90
CA VAL A 25 -3.48 -47.65 -46.14
C VAL A 25 -2.38 -46.59 -46.06
N PHE A 26 -2.23 -45.71 -47.05
CA PHE A 26 -1.07 -44.82 -47.15
C PHE A 26 -1.46 -43.33 -47.08
N PHE A 27 -2.35 -42.87 -47.98
CA PHE A 27 -2.64 -41.44 -48.09
C PHE A 27 -3.39 -40.86 -46.89
N LYS A 28 -4.43 -41.55 -46.41
CA LYS A 28 -5.19 -41.14 -45.22
C LYS A 28 -4.32 -41.04 -43.95
N PRO A 29 -3.58 -42.08 -43.53
CA PRO A 29 -2.79 -41.99 -42.29
C PRO A 29 -1.67 -40.94 -42.36
N ILE A 30 -1.03 -40.76 -43.52
CA ILE A 30 0.01 -39.73 -43.69
C ILE A 30 -0.58 -38.32 -43.58
N LEU A 31 -1.76 -38.09 -44.17
CA LEU A 31 -2.43 -36.79 -44.06
C LEU A 31 -2.84 -36.50 -42.62
N GLN A 32 -3.41 -37.49 -41.92
CA GLN A 32 -3.78 -37.36 -40.51
C GLN A 32 -2.57 -37.08 -39.62
N LEU A 33 -1.43 -37.74 -39.84
CA LEU A 33 -0.21 -37.49 -39.07
C LEU A 33 0.31 -36.07 -39.28
N ARG A 34 0.30 -35.57 -40.52
CA ARG A 34 0.69 -34.19 -40.84
C ARG A 34 -0.25 -33.16 -40.19
N GLN A 35 -1.56 -33.39 -40.26
CA GLN A 35 -2.54 -32.51 -39.61
C GLN A 35 -2.40 -32.52 -38.09
N LYS A 36 -2.21 -33.69 -37.46
CA LYS A 36 -1.96 -33.80 -36.02
C LYS A 36 -0.73 -33.00 -35.60
N ARG A 37 0.38 -33.14 -36.32
CA ARG A 37 1.61 -32.37 -36.04
C ARG A 37 1.37 -30.87 -36.18
N LYS A 38 0.77 -30.44 -37.28
CA LYS A 38 0.47 -29.02 -37.49
C LYS A 38 -0.43 -28.46 -36.38
N LYS A 39 -1.49 -29.20 -36.02
CA LYS A 39 -2.40 -28.81 -34.93
C LYS A 39 -1.68 -28.66 -33.59
N ILE A 40 -0.80 -29.61 -33.24
CA ILE A 40 -0.01 -29.52 -32.01
C ILE A 40 0.92 -28.30 -32.03
N LEU A 41 1.59 -28.02 -33.16
CA LEU A 41 2.43 -26.83 -33.26
C LEU A 41 1.62 -25.55 -33.11
N ASP A 42 0.51 -25.43 -33.84
CA ASP A 42 -0.36 -24.25 -33.80
C ASP A 42 -0.98 -24.05 -32.40
N GLU A 43 -1.35 -25.14 -31.71
CA GLU A 43 -1.85 -25.09 -30.33
C GLU A 43 -0.75 -24.68 -29.33
N ASN A 44 0.45 -25.24 -29.46
CA ASN A 44 1.58 -24.87 -28.61
C ASN A 44 1.99 -23.41 -28.79
N GLU A 45 1.98 -22.90 -30.03
CA GLU A 45 2.26 -21.50 -30.32
C GLU A 45 1.23 -20.58 -29.66
N LYS A 46 -0.07 -20.93 -29.74
CA LYS A 46 -1.13 -20.18 -29.06
C LYS A 46 -0.98 -20.21 -27.54
N ILE A 47 -0.70 -21.37 -26.96
CA ILE A 47 -0.48 -21.49 -25.50
C ILE A 47 0.73 -20.65 -25.08
N TYR A 48 1.80 -20.66 -25.85
CA TYR A 48 2.98 -19.84 -25.59
C TYR A 48 2.67 -18.35 -25.64
N GLN A 49 1.95 -17.89 -26.66
CA GLN A 49 1.52 -16.49 -26.77
C GLN A 49 0.59 -16.08 -25.63
N GLN A 50 -0.35 -16.95 -25.24
CA GLN A 50 -1.24 -16.70 -24.11
C GLN A 50 -0.46 -16.62 -22.79
N ALA A 51 0.47 -17.54 -22.56
CA ALA A 51 1.31 -17.53 -21.35
C ALA A 51 2.20 -16.28 -21.27
N LEU A 52 2.72 -15.79 -22.40
CA LEU A 52 3.45 -14.52 -22.47
C LEU A 52 2.55 -13.34 -22.12
N MET A 53 1.35 -13.28 -22.71
CA MET A 53 0.41 -12.19 -22.44
C MET A 53 -0.05 -12.19 -20.98
N GLU A 54 -0.35 -13.35 -20.41
CA GLU A 54 -0.67 -13.48 -18.98
C GLU A 54 0.50 -13.08 -18.09
N TYR A 55 1.73 -13.48 -18.45
CA TYR A 55 2.93 -13.10 -17.72
C TYR A 55 3.13 -11.58 -17.70
N GLU A 56 3.04 -10.93 -18.86
CA GLU A 56 3.14 -9.46 -18.98
C GLU A 56 2.04 -8.76 -18.17
N GLN A 57 0.80 -9.24 -18.26
CA GLN A 57 -0.32 -8.70 -17.47
C GLN A 57 -0.09 -8.85 -15.96
N HIS A 58 0.43 -9.99 -15.52
CA HIS A 58 0.76 -10.21 -14.12
C HIS A 58 1.90 -9.31 -13.65
N LEU A 59 2.91 -9.09 -14.49
CA LEU A 59 4.02 -8.19 -14.18
C LEU A 59 3.52 -6.75 -14.02
N ASP A 60 2.72 -6.26 -14.96
CA ASP A 60 2.10 -4.93 -14.89
C ASP A 60 1.22 -4.77 -13.65
N GLN A 61 0.44 -5.79 -13.29
CA GLN A 61 -0.39 -5.78 -12.08
C GLN A 61 0.46 -5.70 -10.80
N VAL A 62 1.56 -6.45 -10.74
CA VAL A 62 2.47 -6.42 -9.58
C VAL A 62 3.15 -5.06 -9.48
N GLU A 63 3.65 -4.51 -10.58
CA GLU A 63 4.29 -3.19 -10.59
C GLU A 63 3.33 -2.08 -10.16
N ASN A 64 2.10 -2.08 -10.68
CA ASN A 64 1.08 -1.12 -10.31
C ASN A 64 0.70 -1.24 -8.83
N ARG A 65 0.44 -2.45 -8.33
CA ARG A 65 0.14 -2.67 -6.90
C ARG A 65 1.30 -2.24 -6.00
N LEU A 66 2.54 -2.50 -6.40
CA LEU A 66 3.71 -2.08 -5.64
C LEU A 66 3.84 -0.56 -5.60
N LYS A 67 3.55 0.12 -6.71
CA LYS A 67 3.53 1.59 -6.78
C LYS A 67 2.43 2.18 -5.90
N GLU A 68 1.22 1.63 -5.97
CA GLU A 68 0.08 2.04 -5.13
C GLU A 68 0.40 1.85 -3.65
N ALA A 69 0.88 0.67 -3.25
CA ALA A 69 1.25 0.38 -1.86
C ALA A 69 2.34 1.33 -1.33
N ARG A 70 3.32 1.70 -2.17
CA ARG A 70 4.34 2.70 -1.82
C ARG A 70 3.74 4.09 -1.63
N GLN A 71 2.85 4.52 -2.52
CA GLN A 71 2.18 5.82 -2.42
C GLN A 71 1.28 5.88 -1.19
N GLU A 72 0.51 4.83 -0.92
CA GLU A 72 -0.33 4.71 0.27
C GLU A 72 0.50 4.73 1.54
N SER A 73 1.59 3.97 1.59
CA SER A 73 2.52 3.97 2.74
C SER A 73 3.12 5.34 2.99
N GLN A 74 3.51 6.07 1.94
CA GLN A 74 4.03 7.43 2.07
C GLN A 74 2.96 8.41 2.56
N SER A 75 1.73 8.30 2.06
CA SER A 75 0.58 9.11 2.48
C SER A 75 0.25 8.87 3.96
N ILE A 76 0.17 7.60 4.39
CA ILE A 76 -0.07 7.22 5.78
C ILE A 76 1.05 7.77 6.68
N ARG A 77 2.31 7.61 6.27
CA ARG A 77 3.45 8.14 7.03
C ARG A 77 3.38 9.66 7.16
N GLN A 78 3.09 10.38 6.07
CA GLN A 78 2.95 11.84 6.11
C GLN A 78 1.81 12.26 7.04
N LYS A 79 0.67 11.58 6.97
CA LYS A 79 -0.48 11.84 7.84
C LYS A 79 -0.11 11.65 9.32
N ILE A 80 0.46 10.51 9.69
CA ILE A 80 0.90 10.23 11.07
C ILE A 80 1.91 11.28 11.56
N VAL A 81 2.89 11.64 10.73
CA VAL A 81 3.88 12.67 11.10
C VAL A 81 3.21 14.03 11.28
N SER A 82 2.28 14.41 10.41
CA SER A 82 1.57 15.69 10.52
C SER A 82 0.68 15.75 11.77
N GLU A 83 -0.04 14.67 12.09
CA GLU A 83 -0.89 14.55 13.28
C GLU A 83 -0.03 14.59 14.55
N ALA A 84 1.08 13.85 14.59
CA ALA A 84 2.01 13.86 15.71
C ALA A 84 2.64 15.24 15.94
N LEU A 85 2.98 15.97 14.88
CA LEU A 85 3.50 17.34 15.00
C LEU A 85 2.43 18.31 15.51
N ALA A 86 1.20 18.21 15.00
CA ALA A 86 0.09 19.03 15.46
C ALA A 86 -0.22 18.79 16.94
N GLU A 87 -0.26 17.52 17.36
CA GLU A 87 -0.52 17.14 18.75
C GLU A 87 0.62 17.54 19.68
N LYS A 88 1.88 17.37 19.26
CA LYS A 88 3.03 17.88 19.99
C LYS A 88 2.95 19.41 20.17
N SER A 89 2.60 20.14 19.12
CA SER A 89 2.47 21.60 19.17
C SER A 89 1.37 22.01 20.16
N ARG A 90 0.21 21.34 20.09
CA ARG A 90 -0.90 21.58 21.00
C ARG A 90 -0.50 21.31 22.45
N LEU A 91 0.09 20.15 22.74
CA LEU A 91 0.53 19.80 24.09
C LEU A 91 1.56 20.79 24.64
N THR A 92 2.50 21.22 23.79
CA THR A 92 3.51 22.22 24.18
C THR A 92 2.85 23.56 24.53
N GLN A 93 1.86 23.99 23.74
CA GLN A 93 1.13 25.23 23.98
C GLN A 93 0.25 25.16 25.23
N ASP A 94 -0.41 24.02 25.46
CA ASP A 94 -1.23 23.78 26.65
C ASP A 94 -0.34 23.84 27.91
N ILE A 95 0.79 23.11 27.91
CA ILE A 95 1.77 23.15 29.02
C ILE A 95 2.32 24.57 29.21
N GLN A 96 2.66 25.29 28.14
CA GLN A 96 3.18 26.64 28.25
C GLN A 96 2.16 27.60 28.87
N THR A 97 0.88 27.45 28.53
CA THR A 97 -0.22 28.25 29.10
C THR A 97 -0.42 27.91 30.57
N GLU A 98 -0.40 26.62 30.93
CA GLU A 98 -0.54 26.16 32.30
C GLU A 98 0.61 26.66 33.19
N VAL A 99 1.86 26.55 32.73
CA VAL A 99 3.04 27.04 33.45
C VAL A 99 2.97 28.56 33.62
N GLN A 100 2.56 29.31 32.60
CA GLN A 100 2.37 30.76 32.72
C GLN A 100 1.29 31.11 33.75
N GLY A 101 0.18 30.37 33.78
CA GLY A 101 -0.87 30.51 34.78
C GLY A 101 -0.37 30.26 36.20
N GLN A 102 0.35 29.14 36.42
CA GLN A 102 0.93 28.81 37.72
C GLN A 102 1.92 29.87 38.19
N VAL A 103 2.79 30.36 37.30
CA VAL A 103 3.74 31.43 37.64
C VAL A 103 3.01 32.72 38.01
N ALA A 104 1.95 33.09 37.29
CA ALA A 104 1.15 34.27 37.61
C ALA A 104 0.45 34.13 38.97
N GLU A 105 -0.08 32.95 39.29
CA GLU A 105 -0.73 32.67 40.57
C GLU A 105 0.25 32.70 41.74
N VAL A 106 1.41 32.07 41.60
CA VAL A 106 2.47 32.13 42.63
C VAL A 106 2.97 33.55 42.84
N LYS A 107 3.12 34.35 41.78
CA LYS A 107 3.48 35.77 41.91
C LYS A 107 2.45 36.57 42.70
N LYS A 108 1.16 36.34 42.42
CA LYS A 108 0.07 37.01 43.14
C LYS A 108 0.05 36.62 44.62
N GLN A 109 0.18 35.33 44.93
CA GLN A 109 0.28 34.85 46.32
C GLN A 109 1.48 35.47 47.05
N LEU A 110 2.62 35.62 46.36
CA LEU A 110 3.80 36.27 46.93
C LEU A 110 3.57 37.77 47.22
N GLU A 111 2.92 38.49 46.31
CA GLU A 111 2.55 39.90 46.53
C GLU A 111 1.60 40.05 47.73
N ASP A 112 0.57 39.21 47.81
CA ASP A 112 -0.39 39.19 48.91
C ASP A 112 0.32 38.90 50.26
N GLU A 113 1.25 37.94 50.29
CA GLU A 113 2.03 37.59 51.49
C GLU A 113 2.97 38.73 51.92
N VAL A 114 3.60 39.42 50.95
CA VAL A 114 4.45 40.59 51.22
C VAL A 114 3.65 41.73 51.83
N ASP A 115 2.46 42.02 51.30
CA ASP A 115 1.62 43.10 51.82
C ASP A 115 1.04 42.77 53.19
N ARG A 116 0.71 41.49 53.44
CA ARG A 116 0.35 41.02 54.78
C ARG A 116 1.49 41.19 55.79
N LEU A 117 2.70 40.78 55.43
CA LEU A 117 3.89 40.92 56.29
C LEU A 117 4.22 42.39 56.59
N LYS A 118 4.09 43.29 55.61
CA LYS A 118 4.23 44.75 55.85
C LYS A 118 3.22 45.25 56.88
N THR A 119 1.96 44.89 56.70
CA THR A 119 0.88 45.31 57.63
C THR A 119 1.13 44.80 59.04
N GLU A 120 1.59 43.56 59.20
CA GLU A 120 1.95 42.98 60.51
C GLU A 120 3.17 43.69 61.13
N LEU A 121 4.15 44.06 60.31
CA LEU A 121 5.33 44.80 60.76
C LEU A 121 4.95 46.20 61.26
N ASP A 122 4.08 46.93 60.54
CA ASP A 122 3.60 48.26 60.94
C ASP A 122 2.85 48.20 62.28
N GLN A 123 1.99 47.20 62.47
CA GLN A 123 1.30 46.97 63.75
C GLN A 123 2.27 46.65 64.90
N ARG A 124 3.32 45.85 64.64
CA ARG A 124 4.36 45.58 65.64
C ARG A 124 5.16 46.83 65.98
N VAL A 125 5.47 47.68 65.00
CA VAL A 125 6.15 48.95 65.22
C VAL A 125 5.30 49.89 66.09
N GLU A 126 4.01 50.02 65.83
CA GLU A 126 3.09 50.79 66.69
C GLU A 126 3.01 50.24 68.12
N THR A 127 3.00 48.92 68.26
CA THR A 127 2.94 48.26 69.58
C THR A 127 4.22 48.51 70.38
N ILE A 128 5.39 48.37 69.74
CA ILE A 128 6.69 48.66 70.36
C ILE A 128 6.79 50.15 70.71
N ALA A 129 6.30 51.05 69.86
CA ALA A 129 6.30 52.48 70.13
C ALA A 129 5.47 52.83 71.37
N LYS A 130 4.27 52.24 71.53
CA LYS A 130 3.43 52.40 72.73
C LYS A 130 4.09 51.83 73.99
N GLU A 131 4.70 50.65 73.92
CA GLU A 131 5.44 50.07 75.05
C GLU A 131 6.64 50.95 75.46
N LEU A 132 7.31 51.58 74.49
CA LEU A 132 8.40 52.52 74.77
C LEU A 132 7.90 53.79 75.46
N GLU A 133 6.75 54.31 75.02
CA GLU A 133 6.12 55.51 75.56
C GLU A 133 5.65 55.29 77.01
N GLU A 134 5.03 54.13 77.31
CA GLU A 134 4.67 53.74 78.68
C GLU A 134 5.89 53.57 79.60
N LYS A 135 7.01 53.05 79.09
CA LYS A 135 8.25 52.93 79.87
C LYS A 135 9.00 54.24 80.08
N LEU A 136 8.77 55.26 79.25
CA LEU A 136 9.37 56.59 79.39
C LEU A 136 8.53 57.52 80.30
N LEU A 137 7.25 57.20 80.51
CA LEU A 137 6.32 57.93 81.39
C LEU A 137 6.28 57.41 82.84
N GLN A 138 7.04 56.36 83.16
CA GLN A 138 7.37 55.92 84.53
C GLN A 138 8.72 56.48 84.97
#